data_AF-A0A818QQJ8-F1
#
_entry.id   AF-A0A818QQJ8-F1
#
_cell.length_a   1.000
_cell.length_b   1.000
_cell.length_c   1.000
_cell.angle_alpha   90.00
_cell.angle_beta   90.00
_cell.angle_gamma   90.00
#
_symmetry.space_group_name_H-M   'P 1'
#
loop_
_entity.id
_entity.type
_entity.pdbx_description
1 polymer ?
#
loop_
_entity_poly.entity_id
_entity_poly.type
_entity_poly.pdbx_seq_one_letter_code
_entity_poly.pdbx_strand_id
1 'polypeptide(L)'
;MGINVKLTQFIRDPIFTNRLTLFRYSSNDLIYPLDNTILDRFCLQILPEIHHKIKWLNVEPLSMERILLITNYSNLHGLGLYNIEDETFRRLFAGKKYDDSSIHQNLEEKLPSLTSFSLTCDTDMSFYWELIVPLIHRMLNLEELTLYIELSSFKIFIDGNNLKENIIYHLSRLNKFVFNILSIMHLYMKPYLPTNEEIELTFLM
;
A
#
# COMPACT_ATOMS: atom_id res chain seq x y z
N MET A 1 2.07 29.81 21.21
CA MET A 1 1.29 28.61 20.84
C MET A 1 1.68 27.49 21.79
N GLY A 2 0.72 26.97 22.56
CA GLY A 2 1.00 25.96 23.58
C GLY A 2 1.30 24.60 22.95
N ILE A 3 2.52 24.10 23.16
CA ILE A 3 2.87 22.71 22.85
C ILE A 3 2.02 21.84 23.76
N ASN A 4 1.16 21.00 23.17
CA ASN A 4 0.32 20.08 23.94
C ASN A 4 1.21 18.97 24.52
N VAL A 5 1.70 19.18 25.74
CA VAL A 5 2.66 18.31 26.44
C VAL A 5 2.19 16.85 26.49
N LYS A 6 0.87 16.62 26.60
CA LYS A 6 0.29 15.28 26.55
C LYS A 6 0.49 14.61 25.19
N LEU A 7 0.29 15.36 24.10
CA LEU A 7 0.54 14.86 22.75
C LEU A 7 2.03 14.53 22.58
N THR A 8 2.93 15.40 23.05
CA THR A 8 4.39 15.17 22.98
C THR A 8 4.82 13.91 23.76
N GLN A 9 4.23 13.64 24.92
CA GLN A 9 4.47 12.39 25.66
C GLN A 9 3.94 11.17 24.90
N PHE A 10 2.75 11.28 24.30
CA PHE A 10 2.12 10.21 23.54
C PHE A 10 2.92 9.83 22.29
N ILE A 11 3.48 10.83 21.60
CA ILE A 11 4.33 10.65 20.42
C ILE A 11 5.71 10.06 20.79
N ARG A 12 6.05 9.94 22.08
CA ARG A 12 7.29 9.28 22.53
C ARG A 12 7.06 7.87 23.04
N ASP A 13 5.79 7.48 23.23
CA ASP A 13 5.40 6.17 23.67
C ASP A 13 5.58 5.14 22.52
N PRO A 14 6.40 4.09 22.72
CA PRO A 14 6.65 3.06 21.72
C PRO A 14 5.38 2.43 21.13
N ILE A 15 4.30 2.33 21.91
CA ILE A 15 3.03 1.72 21.48
C ILE A 15 2.44 2.51 20.30
N PHE A 16 2.54 3.84 20.35
CA PHE A 16 1.95 4.72 19.34
C PHE A 16 2.94 5.14 18.25
N THR A 17 4.24 4.95 18.45
CA THR A 17 5.26 5.28 17.44
C THR A 17 5.64 4.14 16.52
N ASN A 18 5.44 2.89 16.92
CA ASN A 18 5.86 1.74 16.11
C ASN A 18 4.99 1.59 14.85
N ARG A 19 3.73 2.03 14.89
CA ARG A 19 2.81 2.00 13.75
C ARG A 19 2.23 3.39 13.53
N LEU A 20 2.55 3.98 12.38
CA LEU A 20 2.08 5.29 11.99
C LEU A 20 1.05 5.15 10.86
N THR A 21 -0.10 5.82 10.99
CA THR A 21 -1.15 5.89 9.97
C THR A 21 -1.43 7.35 9.63
N LEU A 22 -1.31 7.71 8.36
CA LEU A 22 -1.31 9.11 7.91
C LEU A 22 -2.47 9.40 6.97
N PHE A 23 -3.64 8.99 7.41
CA PHE A 23 -4.91 9.28 6.79
C PHE A 23 -6.01 9.13 7.84
N ARG A 24 -7.22 9.57 7.50
CA ARG A 24 -8.38 9.48 8.38
C ARG A 24 -9.34 8.44 7.84
N TYR A 25 -9.81 7.56 8.72
CA TYR A 25 -10.99 6.76 8.46
C TYR A 25 -12.23 7.59 8.73
N SER A 26 -13.20 7.50 7.83
CA SER A 26 -14.58 7.91 8.13
C SER A 26 -15.39 6.75 8.67
N SER A 27 -16.59 7.04 9.18
CA SER A 27 -17.56 6.03 9.59
C SER A 27 -18.01 5.08 8.48
N ASN A 28 -17.72 5.41 7.22
CA ASN A 28 -18.07 4.62 6.04
C ASN A 28 -16.84 3.89 5.48
N ASP A 29 -15.80 3.71 6.28
CA ASP A 29 -14.50 3.12 5.91
C ASP A 29 -13.74 3.84 4.79
N LEU A 30 -14.24 4.99 4.31
CA LEU A 30 -13.53 5.81 3.33
C LEU A 30 -12.27 6.41 3.97
N ILE A 31 -11.18 6.36 3.21
CA ILE A 31 -9.88 6.91 3.56
C ILE A 31 -9.77 8.32 3.01
N TYR A 32 -9.54 9.28 3.91
CA TYR A 32 -9.34 10.68 3.56
C TYR A 32 -7.92 11.14 3.86
N PRO A 33 -7.31 11.94 2.97
CA PRO A 33 -6.00 12.51 3.25
C PRO A 33 -6.04 13.41 4.48
N LEU A 34 -4.89 13.52 5.13
CA LEU A 34 -4.69 14.53 6.16
C LEU A 34 -4.69 15.93 5.52
N ASP A 35 -5.10 16.91 6.31
CA ASP A 35 -4.95 18.31 5.88
C ASP A 35 -3.46 18.63 5.66
N ASN A 36 -3.14 19.31 4.55
CA ASN A 36 -1.75 19.62 4.18
C ASN A 36 -1.02 20.38 5.29
N THR A 37 -1.67 21.30 6.00
CA THR A 37 -1.04 22.06 7.07
C THR A 37 -0.71 21.20 8.28
N ILE A 38 -1.54 20.19 8.55
CA ILE A 38 -1.29 19.19 9.59
C ILE A 38 -0.13 18.29 9.18
N LEU A 39 -0.13 17.83 7.93
CA LEU A 39 0.90 16.97 7.37
C LEU A 39 2.27 17.66 7.39
N ASP A 40 2.34 18.90 6.90
CA ASP A 40 3.58 19.68 6.87
C ASP A 40 4.12 19.93 8.27
N ARG A 41 3.26 20.23 9.23
CA ARG A 41 3.66 20.38 10.63
C ARG A 41 4.21 19.07 11.19
N PHE A 42 3.54 17.95 10.92
CA PHE A 42 3.99 16.63 11.35
C PHE A 42 5.37 16.30 10.77
N CYS A 43 5.54 16.48 9.46
CA CYS A 43 6.80 16.26 8.74
C CYS A 43 7.96 17.09 9.29
N LEU A 44 7.72 18.36 9.62
CA LEU A 44 8.77 19.27 10.07
C LEU A 44 9.11 19.14 11.55
N GLN A 45 8.11 18.86 12.40
CA GLN A 45 8.29 18.97 13.85
C GLN A 45 8.33 17.62 14.55
N ILE A 46 7.62 16.62 14.04
CA ILE A 46 7.42 15.35 14.75
C ILE A 46 8.22 14.23 14.12
N LEU A 47 8.12 14.09 12.80
CA LEU A 47 8.74 12.99 12.07
C LEU A 47 10.25 12.88 12.31
N PRO A 48 11.05 13.97 12.36
CA PRO A 48 12.48 13.89 12.65
C PRO A 48 12.80 13.32 14.03
N GLU A 49 11.90 13.42 15.00
CA GLU A 49 12.09 12.86 16.35
C GLU A 49 11.76 11.36 16.42
N ILE A 50 10.90 10.85 15.54
CA ILE A 50 10.31 9.51 15.67
C ILE A 50 10.57 8.56 14.50
N HIS A 51 11.11 9.02 13.37
CA HIS A 51 11.25 8.21 12.15
C HIS A 51 12.00 6.88 12.38
N HIS A 52 13.03 6.89 13.24
CA HIS A 52 13.80 5.71 13.60
C HIS A 52 13.02 4.70 14.45
N LYS A 53 11.89 5.07 15.05
CA LYS A 53 11.04 4.18 15.86
C LYS A 53 9.93 3.53 15.04
N ILE A 54 9.61 4.08 13.88
CA ILE A 54 8.51 3.62 13.04
C ILE A 54 8.90 2.29 12.41
N LYS A 55 8.08 1.27 12.70
CA LYS A 55 8.21 -0.09 12.15
C LYS A 55 7.20 -0.38 11.05
N TRP A 56 6.03 0.25 11.13
CA TRP A 56 4.97 0.12 10.16
C TRP A 56 4.45 1.49 9.76
N LEU A 57 4.31 1.74 8.46
CA LEU A 57 3.79 2.98 7.91
C LEU A 57 2.58 2.71 7.00
N ASN A 58 1.43 3.29 7.32
CA ASN A 58 0.23 3.30 6.49
C ASN A 58 0.08 4.69 5.86
N VAL A 59 0.11 4.79 4.53
CA VAL A 59 0.03 6.05 3.78
C VAL A 59 -0.93 5.94 2.60
N GLU A 60 -1.58 7.06 2.30
CA GLU A 60 -2.26 7.33 1.04
C GLU A 60 -1.30 8.08 0.09
N PRO A 61 -1.55 8.11 -1.24
CA PRO A 61 -0.58 8.61 -2.22
C PRO A 61 -0.04 10.02 -1.98
N LEU A 62 -0.85 11.00 -1.57
CA LEU A 62 -0.38 12.37 -1.33
C LEU A 62 0.59 12.44 -0.12
N SER A 63 0.26 11.71 0.94
CA SER A 63 1.12 11.58 2.12
C SER A 63 2.40 10.81 1.82
N MET A 64 2.32 9.80 0.94
CA MET A 64 3.46 8.98 0.55
C MET A 64 4.60 9.83 -0.01
N GLU A 65 4.31 10.70 -0.97
CA GLU A 65 5.30 11.59 -1.60
C GLU A 65 5.96 12.51 -0.58
N ARG A 66 5.22 12.99 0.42
CA ARG A 66 5.80 13.89 1.41
C ARG A 66 6.60 13.17 2.49
N ILE A 67 6.28 11.91 2.79
CA ILE A 67 6.71 11.28 4.04
C ILE A 67 7.75 10.20 3.83
N LEU A 68 7.63 9.43 2.74
CA LEU A 68 8.66 8.46 2.38
C LEU A 68 9.93 9.14 1.85
N LEU A 69 9.85 10.39 1.39
CA LEU A 69 10.97 11.08 0.75
C LEU A 69 11.82 11.93 1.69
N ILE A 70 11.25 12.42 2.78
CA ILE A 70 11.92 13.42 3.63
C ILE A 70 12.76 12.82 4.76
N THR A 71 12.67 11.51 4.99
CA THR A 71 13.39 10.88 6.09
C THR A 71 13.73 9.42 5.84
N ASN A 72 14.77 8.94 6.52
CA ASN A 72 15.18 7.55 6.47
C ASN A 72 14.60 6.75 7.64
N TYR A 73 13.61 5.91 7.37
CA TYR A 73 13.08 4.95 8.34
C TYR A 73 13.99 3.72 8.45
N SER A 74 14.93 3.71 9.39
CA SER A 74 15.90 2.62 9.57
C SER A 74 15.29 1.30 10.06
N ASN A 75 14.14 1.38 10.74
CA ASN A 75 13.45 0.23 11.35
C ASN A 75 12.13 -0.12 10.64
N LEU A 76 11.91 0.42 9.44
CA LEU A 76 10.69 0.14 8.69
C LEU A 76 10.72 -1.29 8.16
N HIS A 77 9.76 -2.09 8.62
CA HIS A 77 9.58 -3.47 8.19
C HIS A 77 8.24 -3.67 7.48
N GLY A 78 7.28 -2.78 7.74
CA GLY A 78 5.93 -2.83 7.19
C GLY A 78 5.55 -1.56 6.42
N LEU A 79 4.99 -1.71 5.23
CA LEU A 79 4.42 -0.61 4.45
C LEU A 79 3.00 -0.96 3.99
N GLY A 80 2.06 -0.07 4.30
CA GLY A 80 0.67 -0.13 3.85
C GLY A 80 0.36 1.05 2.94
N LEU A 81 -0.10 0.76 1.73
CA LEU A 81 -0.46 1.72 0.70
C LEU A 81 -1.97 1.66 0.47
N TYR A 82 -2.65 2.82 0.56
CA TYR A 82 -4.11 2.89 0.50
C TYR A 82 -4.58 3.90 -0.54
N ASN A 83 -5.66 3.56 -1.23
CA ASN A 83 -6.34 4.43 -2.21
C ASN A 83 -5.39 4.97 -3.27
N ILE A 84 -4.46 4.14 -3.74
CA ILE A 84 -3.56 4.52 -4.83
C ILE A 84 -4.29 4.38 -6.17
N GLU A 85 -4.52 5.52 -6.81
CA GLU A 85 -5.02 5.61 -8.19
C GLU A 85 -3.97 5.08 -9.20
N ASP A 86 -4.42 4.50 -10.31
CA ASP A 86 -3.54 3.90 -11.35
C ASP A 86 -2.42 4.84 -11.80
N GLU A 87 -2.73 6.11 -12.08
CA GLU A 87 -1.72 7.10 -12.52
C GLU A 87 -0.64 7.32 -11.46
N THR A 88 -1.05 7.44 -10.19
CA THR A 88 -0.10 7.62 -9.09
C THR A 88 0.72 6.35 -8.87
N PHE A 89 0.10 5.17 -8.97
CA PHE A 89 0.82 3.90 -8.88
C PHE A 89 1.88 3.80 -9.98
N ARG A 90 1.52 4.10 -11.24
CA ARG A 90 2.46 4.11 -12.36
C ARG A 90 3.60 5.08 -12.11
N ARG A 91 3.28 6.31 -11.67
CA ARG A 91 4.30 7.33 -11.36
C ARG A 91 5.26 6.85 -10.27
N LEU A 92 4.79 6.13 -9.27
CA LEU A 92 5.63 5.70 -8.15
C LEU A 92 6.41 4.41 -8.43
N PHE A 93 5.82 3.48 -9.19
CA PHE A 93 6.29 2.10 -9.23
C PHE A 93 6.63 1.55 -10.63
N ALA A 94 6.32 2.24 -11.73
CA ALA A 94 6.64 1.78 -13.09
C ALA A 94 8.13 1.91 -13.48
N GLY A 95 8.98 2.36 -12.55
CA GLY A 95 10.41 2.59 -12.78
C GLY A 95 10.68 3.76 -13.74
N LYS A 96 11.95 3.95 -14.12
CA LYS A 96 12.53 5.10 -14.87
C LYS A 96 11.89 5.47 -16.23
N LYS A 97 10.77 4.86 -16.60
CA LYS A 97 10.07 5.16 -17.86
C LYS A 97 9.36 6.52 -17.85
N TYR A 98 9.14 7.15 -16.69
CA TYR A 98 8.29 8.35 -16.60
C TYR A 98 8.84 9.58 -15.87
N ASP A 99 9.90 9.55 -15.04
CA ASP A 99 10.60 10.79 -14.65
C ASP A 99 11.93 10.56 -13.90
N ASP A 100 12.84 11.54 -13.99
CA ASP A 100 14.15 11.58 -13.32
C ASP A 100 14.04 12.20 -11.92
N SER A 101 13.31 11.54 -11.03
CA SER A 101 13.07 12.06 -9.67
C SER A 101 13.66 11.17 -8.60
N SER A 102 14.29 11.79 -7.60
CA SER A 102 14.81 11.20 -6.35
C SER A 102 13.76 10.39 -5.56
N ILE A 103 12.47 10.50 -5.97
CA ILE A 103 11.31 9.80 -5.43
C ILE A 103 11.49 8.28 -5.56
N HIS A 104 11.93 7.81 -6.71
CA HIS A 104 12.09 6.38 -6.96
C HIS A 104 13.18 5.79 -6.08
N GLN A 105 14.33 6.46 -5.99
CA GLN A 105 15.53 5.87 -5.39
C GLN A 105 15.33 5.52 -3.90
N ASN A 106 14.75 6.40 -3.09
CA ASN A 106 14.53 6.14 -1.66
C ASN A 106 13.55 4.99 -1.40
N LEU A 107 12.53 4.85 -2.24
CA LEU A 107 11.58 3.76 -2.13
C LEU A 107 12.21 2.46 -2.60
N GLU A 108 12.83 2.45 -3.78
CA GLU A 108 13.52 1.28 -4.35
C GLU A 108 14.54 0.67 -3.37
N GLU A 109 15.31 1.49 -2.66
CA GLU A 109 16.29 1.01 -1.68
C GLU A 109 15.63 0.33 -0.46
N LYS A 110 14.39 0.70 -0.13
CA LYS A 110 13.66 0.17 1.03
C LYS A 110 12.86 -1.09 0.72
N LEU A 111 12.31 -1.21 -0.48
CA LEU A 111 11.45 -2.35 -0.86
C LEU A 111 12.07 -3.72 -0.53
N PRO A 112 13.36 -3.99 -0.78
CA PRO A 112 13.96 -5.28 -0.48
C PRO A 112 14.03 -5.60 1.02
N SER A 113 14.01 -4.59 1.90
CA SER A 113 14.11 -4.77 3.35
C SER A 113 12.77 -5.02 4.05
N LEU A 114 11.64 -4.79 3.35
CA LEU A 114 10.31 -4.99 3.90
C LEU A 114 10.03 -6.47 4.13
N THR A 115 9.48 -6.78 5.30
CA THR A 115 8.97 -8.11 5.65
C THR A 115 7.44 -8.14 5.61
N SER A 116 6.79 -6.98 5.57
CA SER A 116 5.34 -6.91 5.45
C SER A 116 4.89 -5.80 4.49
N PHE A 117 3.91 -6.11 3.66
CA PHE A 117 3.38 -5.19 2.67
C PHE A 117 1.88 -5.32 2.56
N SER A 118 1.18 -4.18 2.51
CA SER A 118 -0.24 -4.11 2.29
C SER A 118 -0.53 -3.09 1.18
N LEU A 119 -1.35 -3.48 0.22
CA LEU A 119 -1.81 -2.61 -0.85
C LEU A 119 -3.34 -2.68 -0.93
N THR A 120 -3.97 -1.51 -0.88
CA THR A 120 -5.41 -1.32 -1.07
C THR A 120 -5.64 -0.38 -2.23
N CYS A 121 -6.25 -0.90 -3.30
CA CYS A 121 -6.58 -0.16 -4.50
C CYS A 121 -8.11 -0.13 -4.66
N ASP A 122 -8.72 1.01 -4.34
CA ASP A 122 -10.18 1.28 -4.45
C ASP A 122 -10.53 1.91 -5.80
N THR A 123 -9.69 1.70 -6.81
CA THR A 123 -9.91 2.17 -8.18
C THR A 123 -9.63 1.03 -9.13
N ASP A 124 -10.40 0.95 -10.22
CA ASP A 124 -10.26 -0.09 -11.24
C ASP A 124 -8.81 -0.20 -11.75
N MET A 125 -8.13 -1.24 -11.29
CA MET A 125 -6.78 -1.58 -11.72
C MET A 125 -6.85 -2.55 -12.91
N SER A 126 -7.26 -2.03 -14.06
CA SER A 126 -7.31 -2.78 -15.32
C SER A 126 -5.94 -3.35 -15.78
N PHE A 127 -4.84 -2.94 -15.12
CA PHE A 127 -3.47 -3.38 -15.35
C PHE A 127 -2.77 -3.84 -14.06
N TYR A 128 -3.52 -4.32 -13.06
CA TYR A 128 -2.97 -4.71 -11.75
C TYR A 128 -1.71 -5.58 -11.89
N TRP A 129 -1.69 -6.48 -12.86
CA TRP A 129 -0.58 -7.39 -13.09
C TRP A 129 0.72 -6.70 -13.49
N GLU A 130 0.65 -5.79 -14.46
CA GLU A 130 1.82 -5.09 -15.02
C GLU A 130 2.50 -4.18 -14.00
N LEU A 131 1.78 -3.83 -12.93
CA LEU A 131 2.22 -2.86 -11.94
C LEU A 131 2.54 -3.51 -10.59
N ILE A 132 1.67 -4.38 -10.09
CA ILE A 132 1.79 -4.99 -8.75
C ILE A 132 2.86 -6.10 -8.76
N VAL A 133 2.92 -6.94 -9.80
CA VAL A 133 3.91 -8.04 -9.83
C VAL A 133 5.34 -7.52 -9.81
N PRO A 134 5.75 -6.57 -10.68
CA PRO A 134 7.09 -6.03 -10.61
C PRO A 134 7.40 -5.33 -9.28
N LEU A 135 6.41 -4.72 -8.63
CA LEU A 135 6.57 -4.16 -7.28
C LEU A 135 6.85 -5.25 -6.24
N ILE A 136 6.00 -6.26 -6.17
CA ILE A 136 6.15 -7.37 -5.23
C ILE A 136 7.48 -8.11 -5.46
N HIS A 137 7.90 -8.26 -6.71
CA HIS A 137 9.15 -8.93 -7.05
C HIS A 137 10.40 -8.27 -6.45
N ARG A 138 10.33 -6.98 -6.15
CA ARG A 138 11.39 -6.23 -5.48
C ARG A 138 11.44 -6.47 -3.97
N MET A 139 10.38 -7.02 -3.37
CA MET A 139 10.27 -7.28 -1.93
C MET A 139 10.62 -8.73 -1.60
N LEU A 140 11.86 -9.14 -1.85
CA LEU A 140 12.27 -10.55 -1.73
C LEU A 140 12.23 -11.12 -0.30
N ASN A 141 12.21 -10.26 0.71
CA ASN A 141 12.16 -10.65 2.12
C ASN A 141 10.75 -10.67 2.70
N LEU A 142 9.73 -10.53 1.87
CA LEU A 142 8.35 -10.43 2.33
C LEU A 142 7.87 -11.72 2.99
N GLU A 143 7.42 -11.58 4.23
CA GLU A 143 6.81 -12.64 5.04
C GLU A 143 5.27 -12.51 5.04
N GLU A 144 4.77 -11.27 5.08
CA GLU A 144 3.34 -10.97 5.03
C GLU A 144 2.98 -10.11 3.81
N LEU A 145 2.02 -10.57 3.01
CA LEU A 145 1.45 -9.83 1.89
C LEU A 145 -0.06 -9.74 2.05
N THR A 146 -0.60 -8.52 1.99
CA THR A 146 -2.04 -8.26 1.94
C THR A 146 -2.36 -7.44 0.70
N LEU A 147 -3.18 -7.96 -0.20
CA LEU A 147 -3.69 -7.20 -1.34
C LEU A 147 -5.21 -7.10 -1.24
N TYR A 148 -5.72 -5.89 -1.37
CA TYR A 148 -7.11 -5.56 -1.57
C TYR A 148 -7.22 -4.83 -2.90
N ILE A 149 -7.86 -5.45 -3.88
CA ILE A 149 -7.90 -4.94 -5.26
C ILE A 149 -9.35 -4.89 -5.72
N GLU A 150 -9.79 -3.71 -6.14
CA GLU A 150 -11.03 -3.53 -6.90
C GLU A 150 -10.79 -3.76 -8.39
N LEU A 151 -11.62 -4.59 -9.02
CA LEU A 151 -11.55 -4.94 -10.43
C LEU A 151 -12.87 -4.57 -11.11
N SER A 152 -12.80 -3.73 -12.15
CA SER A 152 -13.95 -3.43 -13.01
C SER A 152 -13.90 -4.24 -14.33
N SER A 153 -14.66 -5.33 -14.34
CA SER A 153 -15.23 -6.03 -15.50
C SER A 153 -14.35 -6.62 -16.66
N PHE A 154 -14.85 -7.75 -17.18
CA PHE A 154 -14.57 -8.49 -18.43
C PHE A 154 -13.20 -9.14 -18.68
N LYS A 155 -12.09 -8.65 -18.13
CA LYS A 155 -10.82 -9.37 -18.27
C LYS A 155 -10.77 -10.50 -17.25
N ILE A 156 -10.49 -11.70 -17.78
CA ILE A 156 -10.42 -12.94 -17.04
C ILE A 156 -9.65 -12.71 -15.75
N PHE A 157 -10.33 -13.14 -14.69
CA PHE A 157 -9.91 -13.22 -13.30
C PHE A 157 -8.43 -13.59 -13.13
N ILE A 158 -7.87 -13.24 -11.97
CA ILE A 158 -6.54 -13.71 -11.53
C ILE A 158 -6.48 -15.24 -11.64
N ASP A 159 -6.01 -15.75 -12.77
CA ASP A 159 -5.80 -17.18 -12.97
C ASP A 159 -4.89 -17.69 -11.84
N GLY A 160 -5.37 -18.73 -11.14
CA GLY A 160 -4.65 -19.32 -10.01
C GLY A 160 -3.22 -19.70 -10.36
N ASN A 161 -2.97 -20.10 -11.61
CA ASN A 161 -1.63 -20.40 -12.11
C ASN A 161 -0.77 -19.14 -12.17
N ASN A 162 -1.31 -18.03 -12.70
CA ASN A 162 -0.61 -16.75 -12.72
C ASN A 162 -0.27 -16.29 -11.29
N LEU A 163 -1.26 -16.30 -10.39
CA LEU A 163 -1.03 -15.90 -8.98
C LEU A 163 0.08 -16.73 -8.32
N LYS A 164 0.04 -18.05 -8.56
CA LYS A 164 1.04 -18.98 -8.02
C LYS A 164 2.43 -18.72 -8.60
N GLU A 165 2.54 -18.63 -9.91
CA GLU A 165 3.81 -18.48 -10.61
C GLU A 165 4.49 -17.15 -10.32
N ASN A 166 3.72 -16.08 -10.18
CA ASN A 166 4.29 -14.73 -10.14
C ASN A 166 4.30 -14.12 -8.74
N ILE A 167 3.48 -14.58 -7.82
CA ILE A 167 3.53 -14.09 -6.43
C ILE A 167 4.09 -15.19 -5.53
N ILE A 168 3.45 -16.36 -5.50
CA ILE A 168 3.76 -17.38 -4.49
C ILE A 168 5.15 -17.99 -4.69
N TYR A 169 5.52 -18.38 -5.92
CA TYR A 169 6.84 -18.98 -6.17
C TYR A 169 7.99 -17.99 -5.97
N HIS A 170 7.74 -16.70 -6.22
CA HIS A 170 8.77 -15.67 -6.07
C HIS A 170 9.04 -15.32 -4.61
N LEU A 171 7.98 -15.31 -3.78
CA LEU A 171 8.06 -14.94 -2.38
C LEU A 171 8.32 -16.14 -1.48
N SER A 172 9.53 -16.71 -1.57
CA SER A 172 9.92 -17.92 -0.81
C SER A 172 9.84 -17.81 0.72
N ARG A 173 9.75 -16.59 1.27
CA ARG A 173 9.62 -16.32 2.71
C ARG A 173 8.20 -16.03 3.16
N LEU A 174 7.24 -16.00 2.23
CA LEU A 174 5.86 -15.64 2.51
C LEU A 174 5.24 -16.69 3.44
N ASN A 175 4.93 -16.30 4.67
CA ASN A 175 4.25 -17.13 5.65
C ASN A 175 2.74 -16.82 5.72
N LYS A 176 2.35 -15.63 5.25
CA LYS A 176 0.97 -15.16 5.28
C LYS A 176 0.65 -14.38 4.01
N PHE A 177 -0.36 -14.86 3.31
CA PHE A 177 -0.89 -14.22 2.12
C PHE A 177 -2.38 -13.97 2.31
N VAL A 178 -2.79 -12.71 2.26
CA VAL A 178 -4.20 -12.29 2.31
C VAL A 178 -4.53 -11.65 0.98
N PHE A 179 -5.50 -12.22 0.28
CA PHE A 179 -5.91 -11.75 -1.03
C PHE A 179 -7.42 -11.48 -1.02
N ASN A 180 -7.79 -10.21 -1.05
CA ASN A 180 -9.17 -9.75 -1.11
C ASN A 180 -9.42 -9.11 -2.47
N ILE A 181 -10.42 -9.61 -3.17
CA ILE A 181 -10.82 -9.09 -4.48
C ILE A 181 -12.23 -8.51 -4.31
N LEU A 182 -12.40 -7.25 -4.68
CA LEU A 182 -13.72 -6.68 -4.90
C LEU A 182 -13.96 -6.64 -6.41
N SER A 183 -14.80 -7.53 -6.92
CA SER A 183 -15.19 -7.51 -8.33
C SER A 183 -16.50 -6.75 -8.47
N ILE A 184 -16.46 -5.61 -9.17
CA ILE A 184 -17.67 -4.88 -9.54
C ILE A 184 -17.89 -5.11 -11.03
N MET A 185 -18.71 -6.11 -11.35
CA MET A 185 -19.19 -6.30 -12.71
C MET A 185 -20.32 -5.30 -12.96
N HIS A 186 -20.06 -4.27 -13.77
CA HIS A 186 -21.08 -3.36 -14.29
C HIS A 186 -21.85 -4.02 -15.45
N LEU A 187 -22.59 -5.09 -15.15
CA LEU A 187 -23.55 -5.66 -16.10
C LEU A 187 -24.84 -4.84 -16.02
N TYR A 188 -25.12 -4.07 -17.09
CA TYR A 188 -26.42 -3.41 -17.30
C TYR A 188 -26.95 -2.61 -16.09
N MET A 189 -26.17 -1.63 -15.60
CA MET A 189 -26.58 -0.67 -14.54
C MET A 189 -26.84 -1.29 -13.15
N LYS A 190 -26.54 -2.58 -12.92
CA LYS A 190 -26.55 -3.17 -11.57
C LYS A 190 -25.18 -3.76 -11.21
N PRO A 191 -24.69 -3.54 -9.98
CA PRO A 191 -23.50 -4.23 -9.50
C PRO A 191 -23.80 -5.73 -9.45
N TYR A 192 -23.02 -6.51 -10.20
CA TYR A 192 -23.03 -7.96 -10.14
C TYR A 192 -21.88 -8.43 -9.24
N LEU A 193 -22.23 -9.15 -8.17
CA LEU A 193 -21.28 -9.79 -7.27
C LEU A 193 -21.09 -11.23 -7.73
N PRO A 194 -19.88 -11.68 -8.10
CA PRO A 194 -19.66 -13.05 -8.53
C PRO A 194 -19.98 -14.04 -7.41
N THR A 195 -20.52 -15.21 -7.77
CA THR A 195 -20.79 -16.28 -6.79
C THR A 195 -19.49 -16.97 -6.39
N ASN A 196 -19.49 -17.68 -5.25
CA ASN A 196 -18.33 -18.49 -4.84
C ASN A 196 -17.96 -19.54 -5.90
N GLU A 197 -18.94 -20.11 -6.60
CA GLU A 197 -18.70 -21.11 -7.66
C GLU A 197 -18.02 -20.49 -8.88
N GLU A 198 -18.40 -19.27 -9.27
CA GLU A 198 -17.73 -18.53 -10.35
C GLU A 198 -16.30 -18.17 -9.97
N ILE A 199 -16.08 -17.81 -8.70
CA ILE A 199 -14.73 -17.59 -8.16
C ILE A 199 -13.95 -18.90 -8.16
N GLU A 200 -14.51 -20.02 -7.70
CA GLU A 200 -13.81 -21.32 -7.66
C GLU A 200 -13.43 -21.83 -9.05
N LEU A 201 -14.31 -21.68 -10.04
CA LEU A 201 -14.06 -22.10 -11.42
C LEU A 201 -12.82 -21.45 -12.04
N THR A 202 -12.47 -20.23 -11.60
CA THR A 202 -11.28 -19.53 -12.09
C THR A 202 -9.95 -20.06 -11.53
N PHE A 203 -10.00 -20.87 -10.47
CA PHE A 203 -8.82 -21.57 -9.93
C PHE A 203 -8.70 -23.03 -10.42
N LEU A 204 -9.68 -23.51 -11.17
CA LEU A 204 -9.77 -24.90 -11.66
C LEU A 204 -9.43 -25.05 -13.15
N MET A 205 -9.26 -23.95 -13.88
CA MET A 205 -8.75 -23.92 -15.26
C MET A 205 -7.22 -23.78 -15.29
#